data_AF-T0GZ15-F1
#
_entry.id   AF-T0GZ15-F1
#
_cell.length_a   1.000
_cell.length_b   1.000
_cell.length_c   1.000
_cell.angle_alpha   90.00
_cell.angle_beta   90.00
_cell.angle_gamma   90.00
#
_symmetry.space_group_name_H-M   'P 1'
#
loop_
_entity.id
_entity.type
_entity.pdbx_description
1 polymer ?
#
loop_
_entity_poly.entity_id
_entity_poly.type
_entity_poly.pdbx_seq_one_letter_code
_entity_poly.pdbx_strand_id
1 'polypeptide(L)'
;MLAASLLLSACLVTPGRFESTLDIRADRSFSFTYKGEILASDVGKGLGSMPVGDDPIDDAAPKDRQSSLRTALQSKEQGESFDAKGDKGDEQQMQAIAAALSKEKGFRSARYMGNRRFEIDYAISGRLTHAFLFPFNSDAQIVLPFVAVELRGEDRVRVKAPGYSNGYDKSQNPMGGGAGEDAAKALDGLFTLTTDAEIVSQNQEDGAQDMPQGKRIVWKVTPLTGEAPAATLRVRP
;
A
#
# COMPACT_ATOMS: atom_id res chain seq x y z
N MET A 1 5.62 29.98 -17.65
CA MET A 1 5.84 29.23 -16.39
C MET A 1 6.00 27.76 -16.77
N LEU A 2 7.21 27.21 -16.68
CA LEU A 2 7.40 25.76 -16.73
C LEU A 2 6.96 25.21 -15.37
N ALA A 3 5.81 24.53 -15.33
CA ALA A 3 5.44 23.71 -14.19
C ALA A 3 6.35 22.47 -14.19
N ALA A 4 7.42 22.51 -13.40
CA ALA A 4 8.17 21.30 -13.08
C ALA A 4 7.27 20.42 -12.22
N SER A 5 6.67 19.41 -12.83
CA SER A 5 5.90 18.38 -12.13
C SER A 5 6.86 17.65 -11.18
N LEU A 6 6.86 18.03 -9.90
CA LEU A 6 7.48 17.23 -8.84
C LEU A 6 6.68 15.93 -8.74
N LEU A 7 7.12 14.91 -9.45
CA LEU A 7 6.63 13.55 -9.28
C LEU A 7 7.05 13.11 -7.86
N LEU A 8 6.15 13.24 -6.90
CA LEU A 8 6.31 12.63 -5.59
C LEU A 8 6.33 11.11 -5.81
N SER A 9 7.49 10.49 -5.59
CA SER A 9 7.61 9.04 -5.61
C SER A 9 7.05 8.48 -4.31
N ALA A 10 5.76 8.14 -4.30
CA ALA A 10 5.15 7.46 -3.16
C ALA A 10 5.85 6.11 -2.91
N CYS A 11 6.09 5.76 -1.64
CA CYS A 11 6.59 4.45 -1.28
C CYS A 11 5.44 3.46 -1.35
N LEU A 12 5.51 2.51 -2.29
CA LEU A 12 4.56 1.41 -2.33
C LEU A 12 4.97 0.39 -1.28
N VAL A 13 3.97 -0.12 -0.59
CA VAL A 13 4.15 -1.16 0.40
C VAL A 13 3.12 -2.24 0.19
N THR A 14 3.48 -3.48 0.47
CA THR A 14 2.58 -4.64 0.49
C THR A 14 2.79 -5.45 1.76
N PRO A 15 1.75 -6.11 2.28
CA PRO A 15 1.93 -7.02 3.40
C PRO A 15 2.61 -8.32 2.95
N GLY A 16 3.54 -8.81 3.78
CA GLY A 16 4.19 -10.12 3.61
C GLY A 16 3.49 -11.18 4.46
N ARG A 17 4.22 -11.82 5.38
CA ARG A 17 3.59 -12.65 6.42
C ARG A 17 2.98 -11.80 7.53
N PHE A 18 1.71 -11.99 7.89
CA PHE A 18 1.09 -11.19 8.96
C PHE A 18 -0.07 -11.85 9.70
N GLU A 19 -0.36 -11.31 10.88
CA GLU A 19 -1.62 -11.46 11.58
C GLU A 19 -2.22 -10.07 11.85
N SER A 20 -3.48 -9.88 11.48
CA SER A 20 -4.20 -8.63 11.68
C SER A 20 -5.57 -8.88 12.30
N THR A 21 -5.91 -8.08 13.31
CA THR A 21 -7.18 -8.17 14.02
C THR A 21 -7.79 -6.78 14.12
N LEU A 22 -9.07 -6.69 13.79
CA LEU A 22 -9.89 -5.50 13.94
C LEU A 22 -11.08 -5.86 14.82
N ASP A 23 -11.23 -5.17 15.94
CA ASP A 23 -12.43 -5.24 16.77
C ASP A 23 -13.19 -3.93 16.63
N ILE A 24 -14.48 -4.00 16.27
CA ILE A 24 -15.38 -2.84 16.20
C ILE A 24 -16.65 -3.17 16.98
N ARG A 25 -16.90 -2.42 18.04
CA ARG A 25 -18.07 -2.60 18.88
C ARG A 25 -19.25 -1.75 18.42
N ALA A 26 -20.45 -2.14 18.83
CA ALA A 26 -21.69 -1.43 18.56
C ALA A 26 -21.72 -0.01 19.13
N ASP A 27 -20.86 0.34 20.09
CA ASP A 27 -20.71 1.70 20.66
C ASP A 27 -19.53 2.49 20.04
N ARG A 28 -19.02 2.00 18.89
CA ARG A 28 -17.86 2.51 18.14
C ARG A 28 -16.53 2.41 18.87
N SER A 29 -16.47 1.75 20.03
CA SER A 29 -15.17 1.34 20.57
C SER A 29 -14.49 0.44 19.53
N PHE A 30 -13.22 0.71 19.23
CA PHE A 30 -12.47 -0.09 18.27
C PHE A 30 -11.05 -0.35 18.77
N SER A 31 -10.49 -1.45 18.30
CA SER A 31 -9.07 -1.72 18.37
C SER A 31 -8.59 -2.37 17.08
N PHE A 32 -7.36 -2.08 16.71
CA PHE A 32 -6.71 -2.68 15.56
C PHE A 32 -5.29 -3.09 15.92
N THR A 33 -4.91 -4.30 15.52
CA THR A 33 -3.55 -4.81 15.63
C THR A 33 -3.07 -5.32 14.29
N TYR A 34 -1.78 -5.10 14.02
CA TYR A 34 -1.05 -5.72 12.92
C TYR A 34 0.31 -6.16 13.42
N LYS A 35 0.62 -7.43 13.24
CA LYS A 35 1.92 -8.00 13.54
C LYS A 35 2.42 -8.78 12.34
N GLY A 36 3.53 -8.36 11.76
CA GLY A 36 4.07 -9.04 10.59
C GLY A 36 4.98 -8.20 9.74
N GLU A 37 5.16 -8.68 8.51
CA GLU A 37 6.07 -8.12 7.53
C GLU A 37 5.37 -7.08 6.66
N ILE A 38 6.09 -6.01 6.33
CA ILE A 38 5.75 -5.08 5.25
C ILE A 38 6.92 -5.05 4.28
N LEU A 39 6.63 -5.20 2.99
CA LEU A 39 7.61 -5.14 1.90
C LEU A 39 7.45 -3.81 1.18
N ALA A 40 8.54 -3.09 0.95
CA ALA A 40 8.53 -1.85 0.19
C ALA A 40 9.00 -2.07 -1.26
N SER A 41 8.32 -1.43 -2.19
CA SER A 41 8.58 -1.45 -3.63
C SER A 41 8.72 -0.03 -4.18
N ASP A 42 9.56 0.16 -5.19
CA ASP A 42 9.74 1.47 -5.84
C ASP A 42 8.78 1.67 -7.01
N VAL A 43 8.14 2.84 -7.07
CA VAL A 43 7.48 3.33 -8.30
C VAL A 43 8.48 4.02 -9.23
N GLY A 44 9.58 4.56 -8.66
CA GLY A 44 10.46 5.51 -9.33
C GLY A 44 11.26 5.00 -10.53
N LYS A 45 11.43 3.68 -10.69
CA LYS A 45 12.15 3.11 -11.86
C LYS A 45 11.25 2.89 -13.09
N GLY A 46 9.93 2.90 -12.94
CA GLY A 46 8.99 2.62 -14.04
C GLY A 46 8.60 3.84 -14.88
N LEU A 47 8.73 5.06 -14.35
CA LEU A 47 8.37 6.29 -15.08
C LEU A 47 9.49 6.82 -16.00
N GLY A 48 10.69 6.23 -15.98
CA GLY A 48 11.83 6.66 -16.78
C GLY A 48 11.85 6.16 -18.23
N SER A 49 10.94 5.25 -18.58
CA SER A 49 10.99 4.49 -19.85
C SER A 49 9.65 4.56 -20.59
N MET A 50 9.19 5.75 -20.94
CA MET A 50 8.17 5.89 -21.99
C MET A 50 8.88 5.88 -23.34
N PRO A 51 8.68 4.88 -24.22
CA PRO A 51 8.97 5.07 -25.63
C PRO A 51 7.95 6.10 -26.14
N VAL A 52 8.43 7.28 -26.52
CA VAL A 52 7.64 8.18 -27.35
C VAL A 52 7.50 7.46 -28.69
N GLY A 53 6.36 6.82 -28.90
CA GLY A 53 6.00 6.25 -30.20
C GLY A 53 5.72 7.39 -31.16
N ASP A 54 6.70 7.71 -32.02
CA ASP A 54 6.48 8.49 -33.23
C ASP A 54 5.94 7.53 -34.30
N ASP A 55 4.62 7.53 -34.51
CA ASP A 55 4.05 7.14 -35.82
C ASP A 55 3.77 8.42 -36.63
N PRO A 56 4.14 8.48 -37.92
CA PRO A 56 4.19 9.71 -38.69
C PRO A 56 2.82 10.08 -39.26
N ILE A 57 2.43 11.35 -39.11
CA ILE A 57 1.44 11.99 -39.98
C ILE A 57 2.23 12.72 -41.08
N ASP A 58 1.99 12.31 -42.31
CA ASP A 58 2.67 12.80 -43.51
C ASP A 58 2.29 14.25 -43.88
N ASP A 59 3.24 14.85 -44.63
CA ASP A 59 3.15 16.02 -45.51
C ASP A 59 3.10 17.45 -44.94
N ALA A 60 4.29 17.98 -44.60
CA ALA A 60 4.88 19.16 -45.26
C ALA A 60 6.29 19.51 -44.73
N ALA A 61 7.30 19.54 -45.60
CA ALA A 61 8.63 20.12 -45.32
C ALA A 61 8.63 21.65 -45.57
N PRO A 62 9.66 22.47 -45.23
CA PRO A 62 10.98 22.14 -44.65
C PRO A 62 11.51 23.14 -43.57
N LYS A 63 12.56 22.77 -42.81
CA LYS A 63 13.92 23.39 -42.85
C LYS A 63 14.77 23.07 -41.62
N ASP A 64 16.00 22.69 -41.96
CA ASP A 64 17.20 22.48 -41.15
C ASP A 64 17.38 23.47 -39.99
N ARG A 65 17.28 22.95 -38.77
CA ARG A 65 18.04 23.43 -37.62
C ARG A 65 18.50 22.21 -36.84
N GLN A 66 19.80 21.91 -36.92
CA GLN A 66 20.46 21.02 -35.97
C GLN A 66 20.20 21.52 -34.56
N SER A 67 19.24 20.90 -33.89
CA SER A 67 18.92 21.17 -32.50
C SER A 67 20.02 20.57 -31.63
N SER A 68 20.65 21.42 -30.82
CA SER A 68 21.60 21.06 -29.76
C SER A 68 21.06 20.02 -28.77
N LEU A 69 19.76 19.70 -28.82
CA LEU A 69 19.14 18.60 -28.10
C LEU A 69 19.63 17.21 -28.53
N ARG A 70 19.96 16.98 -29.82
CA ARG A 70 20.47 15.67 -30.25
C ARG A 70 21.87 15.38 -29.70
N THR A 71 22.73 16.40 -29.66
CA THR A 71 24.07 16.26 -29.07
C THR A 71 23.98 16.03 -27.56
N ALA A 72 23.02 16.63 -26.86
CA ALA A 72 22.81 16.39 -25.43
C ALA A 72 22.24 14.99 -25.11
N LEU A 73 21.46 14.40 -26.04
CA LEU A 73 20.91 13.05 -25.90
C LEU A 73 21.95 11.96 -26.20
N GLN A 74 22.81 12.16 -27.21
CA GLN A 74 23.93 11.23 -27.47
C GLN A 74 25.04 11.31 -26.41
N SER A 75 25.19 12.46 -25.76
CA SER A 75 26.15 12.62 -24.64
C SER A 75 25.70 11.92 -23.35
N LYS A 76 24.47 11.40 -23.29
CA LYS A 76 23.95 10.62 -22.14
C LYS A 76 24.02 9.10 -22.34
N GLU A 77 24.41 8.62 -23.52
CA GLU A 77 24.60 7.17 -23.76
C GLU A 77 25.99 6.66 -23.33
N GLN A 78 26.88 7.54 -22.87
CA GLN A 78 28.10 7.18 -22.15
C GLN A 78 28.03 7.63 -20.69
N GLY A 79 27.02 7.12 -19.98
CA GLY A 79 26.95 7.13 -18.53
C GLY A 79 27.23 5.72 -18.01
N GLU A 80 28.51 5.46 -17.79
CA GLU A 80 29.12 4.45 -16.92
C GLU A 80 28.16 3.47 -16.21
N SER A 81 28.36 2.18 -16.49
CA SER A 81 27.93 1.08 -15.63
C SER A 81 28.39 1.32 -14.18
N PHE A 82 27.48 1.78 -13.32
CA PHE A 82 27.68 1.80 -11.87
C PHE A 82 27.00 0.58 -11.23
N ASP A 83 27.61 -0.58 -11.43
CA ASP A 83 27.52 -1.67 -10.48
C ASP A 83 28.12 -1.20 -9.13
N ALA A 84 27.47 -1.55 -8.02
CA ALA A 84 27.92 -1.39 -6.62
C ALA A 84 27.80 0.00 -5.92
N LYS A 85 26.82 0.86 -6.28
CA LYS A 85 26.47 2.05 -5.46
C LYS A 85 24.97 2.21 -5.13
N GLY A 86 24.13 1.24 -5.50
CA GLY A 86 22.68 1.25 -5.22
C GLY A 86 22.29 0.79 -3.80
N ASP A 87 23.15 0.04 -3.12
CA ASP A 87 22.75 -0.66 -1.88
C ASP A 87 22.72 0.26 -0.65
N LYS A 88 23.71 1.14 -0.49
CA LYS A 88 23.82 2.02 0.70
C LYS A 88 22.75 3.13 0.73
N GLY A 89 22.35 3.64 -0.43
CA GLY A 89 21.33 4.69 -0.52
C GLY A 89 19.94 4.14 -0.17
N ASP A 90 19.63 2.96 -0.71
CA ASP A 90 18.39 2.24 -0.45
C ASP A 90 18.28 1.86 1.04
N GLU A 91 19.34 1.34 1.66
CA GLU A 91 19.32 1.01 3.09
C GLU A 91 19.07 2.21 3.99
N GLN A 92 19.72 3.35 3.72
CA GLN A 92 19.51 4.58 4.49
C GLN A 92 18.08 5.11 4.35
N GLN A 93 17.53 5.04 3.14
CA GLN A 93 16.14 5.42 2.89
C GLN A 93 15.17 4.50 3.65
N MET A 94 15.38 3.19 3.62
CA MET A 94 14.52 2.24 4.35
C MET A 94 14.62 2.43 5.87
N GLN A 95 15.81 2.71 6.40
CA GLN A 95 15.98 3.08 7.81
C GLN A 95 15.22 4.36 8.18
N ALA A 96 15.23 5.37 7.30
CA ALA A 96 14.47 6.60 7.50
C ALA A 96 12.96 6.35 7.53
N ILE A 97 12.44 5.45 6.67
CA ILE A 97 11.04 5.01 6.70
C ILE A 97 10.71 4.33 8.03
N ALA A 98 11.53 3.38 8.49
CA ALA A 98 11.33 2.74 9.79
C ALA A 98 11.31 3.76 10.94
N ALA A 99 12.20 4.76 10.90
CA ALA A 99 12.26 5.83 11.88
C ALA A 99 11.02 6.75 11.81
N ALA A 100 10.48 7.02 10.62
CA ALA A 100 9.25 7.79 10.44
C ALA A 100 8.03 7.04 10.98
N LEU A 101 7.88 5.75 10.64
CA LEU A 101 6.81 4.89 11.16
C LEU A 101 6.84 4.79 12.68
N SER A 102 8.03 4.64 13.27
CA SER A 102 8.20 4.53 14.73
C SER A 102 7.76 5.78 15.51
N LYS A 103 7.61 6.94 14.85
CA LYS A 103 7.11 8.17 15.50
C LYS A 103 5.59 8.22 15.59
N GLU A 104 4.90 7.40 14.81
CA GLU A 104 3.45 7.43 14.73
C GLU A 104 2.80 6.64 15.86
N LYS A 105 1.72 7.20 16.42
CA LYS A 105 0.97 6.55 17.49
C LYS A 105 0.40 5.21 17.01
N GLY A 106 0.65 4.17 17.80
CA GLY A 106 0.19 2.81 17.53
C GLY A 106 1.32 1.87 17.10
N PHE A 107 2.41 2.38 16.50
CA PHE A 107 3.60 1.57 16.27
C PHE A 107 4.31 1.29 17.59
N ARG A 108 4.25 0.03 18.04
CA ARG A 108 5.04 -0.47 19.17
C ARG A 108 6.47 -0.79 18.74
N SER A 109 6.64 -1.24 17.50
CA SER A 109 7.92 -1.49 16.84
C SER A 109 7.78 -1.35 15.33
N ALA A 110 8.75 -0.71 14.68
CA ALA A 110 8.95 -0.75 13.24
C ALA A 110 10.44 -0.91 12.94
N ARG A 111 10.87 -2.10 12.50
CA ARG A 111 12.28 -2.44 12.29
C ARG A 111 12.54 -2.73 10.83
N TYR A 112 13.56 -2.11 10.27
CA TYR A 112 14.07 -2.51 8.96
C TYR A 112 14.92 -3.77 9.09
N MET A 113 14.59 -4.79 8.30
CA MET A 113 15.19 -6.14 8.37
C MET A 113 16.13 -6.44 7.18
N GLY A 114 16.50 -5.42 6.40
CA GLY A 114 17.18 -5.60 5.12
C GLY A 114 16.20 -5.96 3.99
N ASN A 115 16.69 -5.97 2.75
CA ASN A 115 15.92 -6.38 1.56
C ASN A 115 14.56 -5.67 1.43
N ARG A 116 14.48 -4.37 1.75
CA ARG A 116 13.24 -3.58 1.73
C ARG A 116 12.08 -4.17 2.56
N ARG A 117 12.40 -5.01 3.55
CA ARG A 117 11.43 -5.65 4.44
C ARG A 117 11.45 -5.00 5.82
N PHE A 118 10.27 -4.78 6.36
CA PHE A 118 10.04 -4.25 7.69
C PHE A 118 9.33 -5.28 8.56
N GLU A 119 9.72 -5.40 9.82
CA GLU A 119 8.96 -6.09 10.85
C GLU A 119 8.19 -5.06 11.69
N ILE A 120 6.87 -5.19 11.69
CA ILE A 120 5.94 -4.25 12.33
C ILE A 120 5.21 -4.94 13.49
N ASP A 121 5.14 -4.26 14.63
CA ASP A 121 4.18 -4.51 15.70
C ASP A 121 3.39 -3.21 15.91
N TYR A 122 2.12 -3.24 15.52
CA TYR A 122 1.20 -2.12 15.60
C TYR A 122 -0.02 -2.51 16.44
N ALA A 123 -0.41 -1.62 17.34
CA ALA A 123 -1.63 -1.74 18.11
C ALA A 123 -2.19 -0.36 18.46
N ILE A 124 -3.45 -0.12 18.11
CA ILE A 124 -4.18 1.09 18.47
C ILE A 124 -5.57 0.73 18.99
N SER A 125 -6.07 1.54 19.91
CA SER A 125 -7.46 1.48 20.36
C SER A 125 -8.01 2.89 20.56
N GLY A 126 -9.32 3.00 20.49
CA GLY A 126 -10.02 4.26 20.69
C GLY A 126 -11.50 4.14 20.39
N ARG A 127 -12.12 5.28 20.09
CA ARG A 127 -13.50 5.35 19.56
C ARG A 127 -13.45 5.81 18.11
N LEU A 128 -14.12 5.07 17.24
CA LEU A 128 -14.22 5.35 15.82
C LEU A 128 -15.11 6.58 15.61
N THR A 129 -14.49 7.76 15.54
CA THR A 129 -15.15 9.04 15.25
C THR A 129 -14.87 9.54 13.83
N HIS A 130 -13.80 9.03 13.22
CA HIS A 130 -13.33 9.34 11.88
C HIS A 130 -12.86 8.04 11.21
N ALA A 131 -12.51 8.12 9.94
CA ALA A 131 -11.91 6.98 9.24
C ALA A 131 -10.58 6.57 9.90
N PHE A 132 -10.30 5.27 9.86
CA PHE A 132 -9.03 4.69 10.25
C PHE A 132 -8.39 4.02 9.04
N LEU A 133 -7.12 4.33 8.78
CA LEU A 133 -6.34 3.80 7.67
C LEU A 133 -5.08 3.17 8.23
N PHE A 134 -4.68 2.01 7.72
CA PHE A 134 -3.43 1.37 8.11
C PHE A 134 -2.78 0.64 6.93
N PRO A 135 -1.46 0.81 6.69
CA PRO A 135 -0.63 1.90 7.18
C PRO A 135 -0.97 3.21 6.45
N PHE A 136 -0.72 4.35 7.09
CA PHE A 136 -0.76 5.66 6.44
C PHE A 136 0.28 6.56 7.11
N ASN A 137 1.26 7.06 6.36
CA ASN A 137 2.29 7.91 6.92
C ASN A 137 2.86 8.84 5.83
N SER A 138 2.63 10.14 5.99
CA SER A 138 3.06 11.15 5.01
C SER A 138 4.58 11.29 4.92
N ASP A 139 5.28 11.16 6.05
CA ASP A 139 6.74 11.32 6.12
C ASP A 139 7.45 10.15 5.46
N ALA A 140 6.91 8.94 5.60
CA ALA A 140 7.32 7.74 4.88
C ALA A 140 6.75 7.65 3.46
N GLN A 141 5.91 8.60 3.05
CA GLN A 141 5.21 8.64 1.76
C GLN A 141 4.37 7.38 1.47
N ILE A 142 3.83 6.76 2.53
CA ILE A 142 2.93 5.61 2.45
C ILE A 142 1.49 6.15 2.44
N VAL A 143 0.86 6.11 1.27
CA VAL A 143 -0.47 6.71 1.06
C VAL A 143 -1.55 5.69 0.69
N LEU A 144 -1.16 4.48 0.32
CA LEU A 144 -2.08 3.39 0.01
C LEU A 144 -2.20 2.47 1.23
N PRO A 145 -3.39 2.36 1.85
CA PRO A 145 -3.58 1.59 3.07
C PRO A 145 -3.89 0.12 2.75
N PHE A 146 -3.49 -0.76 3.66
CA PHE A 146 -3.92 -2.16 3.65
C PHE A 146 -5.33 -2.35 4.17
N VAL A 147 -5.69 -1.59 5.21
CA VAL A 147 -7.00 -1.61 5.86
C VAL A 147 -7.55 -0.18 5.89
N ALA A 148 -8.79 -0.04 5.45
CA ALA A 148 -9.57 1.19 5.51
C ALA A 148 -10.88 0.91 6.24
N VAL A 149 -11.10 1.61 7.34
CA VAL A 149 -12.34 1.61 8.10
C VAL A 149 -12.97 3.00 7.94
N GLU A 150 -14.12 3.05 7.28
CA GLU A 150 -14.82 4.30 7.00
C GLU A 150 -16.11 4.36 7.80
N LEU A 151 -16.25 5.38 8.64
CA LEU A 151 -17.54 5.75 9.21
C LEU A 151 -18.34 6.52 8.14
N ARG A 152 -19.54 6.04 7.81
CA ARG A 152 -20.41 6.58 6.76
C ARG A 152 -21.76 6.95 7.34
N GLY A 153 -22.13 8.23 7.26
CA GLY A 153 -23.33 8.72 7.93
C GLY A 153 -23.24 8.51 9.46
N GLU A 154 -24.38 8.28 10.10
CA GLU A 154 -24.47 8.18 11.56
C GLU A 154 -24.34 6.76 12.12
N ASP A 155 -24.54 5.71 11.32
CA ASP A 155 -24.66 4.34 11.86
C ASP A 155 -23.92 3.27 11.04
N ARG A 156 -23.22 3.63 9.94
CA ARG A 156 -22.54 2.63 9.10
C ARG A 156 -21.04 2.69 9.27
N VAL A 157 -20.43 1.52 9.45
CA VAL A 157 -18.98 1.35 9.33
C VAL A 157 -18.70 0.43 8.16
N ARG A 158 -17.92 0.90 7.19
CA ARG A 158 -17.44 0.10 6.06
C ARG A 158 -15.99 -0.29 6.31
N VAL A 159 -15.74 -1.58 6.44
CA VAL A 159 -14.41 -2.17 6.52
C VAL A 159 -14.03 -2.69 5.14
N LYS A 160 -12.87 -2.27 4.64
CA LYS A 160 -12.23 -2.84 3.46
C LYS A 160 -10.76 -3.08 3.75
N ALA A 161 -10.23 -4.21 3.32
CA ALA A 161 -8.81 -4.50 3.44
C ALA A 161 -8.15 -4.68 2.07
N PRO A 162 -8.04 -3.62 1.25
CA PRO A 162 -7.53 -3.72 -0.12
C PRO A 162 -6.12 -4.35 -0.18
N GLY A 163 -5.26 -4.08 0.81
CA GLY A 163 -3.91 -4.66 0.90
C GLY A 163 -3.87 -6.18 1.05
N TYR A 164 -4.99 -6.80 1.40
CA TYR A 164 -5.10 -8.25 1.60
C TYR A 164 -5.67 -8.96 0.36
N SER A 165 -5.35 -8.45 -0.82
CA SER A 165 -5.70 -9.06 -2.11
C SER A 165 -4.56 -8.97 -3.10
N ASN A 166 -4.48 -9.92 -4.03
CA ASN A 166 -3.48 -9.91 -5.09
C ASN A 166 -3.70 -8.81 -6.15
N GLY A 167 -4.87 -8.17 -6.13
CA GLY A 167 -5.19 -7.01 -6.95
C GLY A 167 -4.64 -5.69 -6.38
N TYR A 168 -4.15 -5.69 -5.14
CA TYR A 168 -3.66 -4.49 -4.49
C TYR A 168 -2.54 -3.83 -5.27
N ASP A 169 -1.48 -4.57 -5.60
CA ASP A 169 -0.31 -4.08 -6.33
C ASP A 169 -0.66 -3.60 -7.75
N LYS A 170 -1.59 -4.28 -8.45
CA LYS A 170 -2.09 -3.85 -9.76
C LYS A 170 -2.76 -2.47 -9.74
N SER A 171 -3.39 -2.12 -8.61
CA SER A 171 -3.94 -0.77 -8.41
C SER A 171 -2.86 0.29 -8.15
N GLN A 172 -1.65 -0.14 -7.76
CA GLN A 172 -0.52 0.74 -7.46
C GLN A 172 0.39 0.96 -8.68
N ASN A 173 0.49 0.00 -9.60
CA ASN A 173 1.29 0.12 -10.82
C ASN A 173 0.55 -0.43 -12.06
N PRO A 174 -0.35 0.36 -12.69
CA PRO A 174 -1.17 -0.10 -13.82
C PRO A 174 -0.37 -0.47 -15.08
N MET A 175 0.92 -0.12 -15.14
CA MET A 175 1.83 -0.43 -16.25
C MET A 175 2.60 -1.74 -16.10
N GLY A 176 2.37 -2.53 -15.04
CA GLY A 176 2.87 -3.90 -14.94
C GLY A 176 4.40 -4.03 -14.90
N GLY A 177 5.04 -3.50 -13.85
CA GLY A 177 6.45 -3.78 -13.56
C GLY A 177 6.61 -5.01 -12.67
N GLY A 178 7.52 -5.94 -13.00
CA GLY A 178 7.68 -7.25 -12.34
C GLY A 178 7.99 -7.24 -10.83
N ALA A 179 8.37 -6.10 -10.24
CA ALA A 179 8.54 -5.97 -8.79
C ALA A 179 7.25 -6.20 -7.98
N GLY A 180 6.09 -6.01 -8.63
CA GLY A 180 4.78 -6.25 -8.05
C GLY A 180 4.40 -7.73 -7.88
N GLU A 181 4.96 -8.61 -8.72
CA GLU A 181 4.65 -10.04 -8.68
C GLU A 181 5.23 -10.73 -7.45
N ASP A 182 6.44 -10.36 -7.04
CA ASP A 182 7.08 -10.97 -5.87
C ASP A 182 6.45 -10.51 -4.55
N ALA A 183 6.01 -9.25 -4.52
CA ALA A 183 5.20 -8.70 -3.45
C ALA A 183 3.84 -9.42 -3.31
N ALA A 184 3.17 -9.70 -4.42
CA ALA A 184 1.91 -10.46 -4.42
C ALA A 184 2.10 -11.93 -3.99
N LYS A 185 3.24 -12.55 -4.34
CA LYS A 185 3.59 -13.91 -3.91
C LYS A 185 3.89 -14.03 -2.41
N ALA A 186 4.32 -12.94 -1.77
CA ALA A 186 4.67 -12.92 -0.35
C ALA A 186 3.45 -12.79 0.59
N LEU A 187 2.26 -12.56 0.03
CA LEU A 187 1.03 -12.34 0.78
C LEU A 187 0.58 -13.60 1.53
N ASP A 188 0.78 -13.64 2.85
CA ASP A 188 0.45 -14.80 3.70
C ASP A 188 -0.03 -14.35 5.07
N GLY A 189 -1.33 -14.42 5.35
CA GLY A 189 -1.80 -13.95 6.64
C GLY A 189 -3.22 -14.28 7.01
N LEU A 190 -3.58 -13.79 8.19
CA LEU A 190 -4.93 -13.88 8.73
C LEU A 190 -5.43 -12.47 9.01
N PHE A 191 -6.63 -12.17 8.53
CA PHE A 191 -7.37 -10.99 8.95
C PHE A 191 -8.62 -11.42 9.72
N THR A 192 -8.76 -10.93 10.95
CA THR A 192 -9.88 -11.25 11.82
C THR A 192 -10.68 -9.99 12.12
N LEU A 193 -11.99 -10.03 11.89
CA LEU A 193 -12.93 -9.02 12.37
C LEU A 193 -13.74 -9.59 13.53
N THR A 194 -13.73 -8.91 14.68
CA THR A 194 -14.64 -9.19 15.79
C THR A 194 -15.58 -8.02 16.04
N THR A 195 -16.82 -8.33 16.40
CA THR A 195 -17.85 -7.30 16.59
C THR A 195 -19.06 -7.81 17.36
N ASP A 196 -19.70 -6.95 18.16
CA ASP A 196 -21.09 -7.14 18.64
C ASP A 196 -22.09 -6.23 17.91
N ALA A 197 -21.62 -5.50 16.89
CA ALA A 197 -22.48 -4.72 16.02
C ALA A 197 -23.24 -5.63 15.05
N GLU A 198 -24.31 -5.13 14.45
CA GLU A 198 -25.02 -5.86 13.41
C GLU A 198 -24.12 -5.94 12.16
N ILE A 199 -23.89 -7.15 11.66
CA ILE A 199 -23.20 -7.39 10.39
C ILE A 199 -24.23 -7.27 9.26
N VAL A 200 -24.13 -6.20 8.49
CA VAL A 200 -25.04 -5.87 7.39
C VAL A 200 -24.66 -6.64 6.12
N SER A 201 -23.36 -6.73 5.85
CA SER A 201 -22.82 -7.52 4.74
C SER A 201 -21.37 -7.89 5.00
N GLN A 202 -20.91 -8.98 4.38
CA GLN A 202 -19.55 -9.49 4.46
C GLN A 202 -19.28 -10.43 3.26
N ASN A 203 -18.02 -10.67 2.90
CA ASN A 203 -17.64 -11.48 1.73
C ASN A 203 -16.83 -12.76 2.03
N GLN A 204 -16.84 -13.24 3.27
CA GLN A 204 -16.26 -14.52 3.66
C GLN A 204 -17.31 -15.65 3.52
N GLU A 205 -16.93 -16.74 2.87
CA GLU A 205 -17.81 -17.86 2.50
C GLU A 205 -18.40 -18.62 3.70
N ASP A 206 -17.59 -18.94 4.71
CA ASP A 206 -18.01 -19.56 5.97
C ASP A 206 -18.86 -18.62 6.85
N GLY A 207 -18.78 -17.31 6.59
CA GLY A 207 -19.54 -16.28 7.27
C GLY A 207 -19.09 -16.01 8.71
N ALA A 208 -19.99 -15.45 9.50
CA ALA A 208 -19.71 -15.02 10.86
C ALA A 208 -19.95 -16.15 11.89
N GLN A 209 -18.91 -16.45 12.67
CA GLN A 209 -18.94 -17.43 13.75
C GLN A 209 -19.36 -16.78 15.07
N ASP A 210 -20.17 -17.47 15.87
CA ASP A 210 -20.54 -17.05 17.22
C ASP A 210 -19.36 -17.12 18.20
N MET A 211 -19.28 -16.11 19.07
CA MET A 211 -18.33 -16.04 20.18
C MET A 211 -19.02 -15.44 21.43
N PRO A 212 -18.49 -15.65 22.65
CA PRO A 212 -19.10 -15.12 23.87
C PRO A 212 -19.35 -13.60 23.87
N GLN A 213 -18.55 -12.84 23.11
CA GLN A 213 -18.63 -11.37 23.05
C GLN A 213 -19.05 -10.85 21.66
N GLY A 214 -19.82 -11.64 20.90
CA GLY A 214 -20.37 -11.24 19.61
C GLY A 214 -20.04 -12.23 18.50
N LYS A 215 -19.59 -11.71 17.37
CA LYS A 215 -19.29 -12.48 16.16
C LYS A 215 -17.82 -12.35 15.78
N ARG A 216 -17.31 -13.34 15.06
CA ARG A 216 -15.99 -13.36 14.44
C ARG A 216 -16.09 -13.74 12.98
N ILE A 217 -15.40 -12.99 12.12
CA ILE A 217 -15.15 -13.38 10.72
C ILE A 217 -13.63 -13.48 10.54
N VAL A 218 -13.16 -14.56 9.92
CA VAL A 218 -11.74 -14.81 9.68
C VAL A 218 -11.51 -15.00 8.19
N TRP A 219 -10.69 -14.15 7.59
CA TRP A 219 -10.22 -14.32 6.22
C TRP A 219 -8.80 -14.86 6.24
N LYS A 220 -8.59 -15.99 5.54
CA LYS A 220 -7.25 -16.45 5.19
C LYS A 220 -6.80 -15.71 3.93
N VAL A 221 -5.69 -15.01 4.05
CA VAL A 221 -5.13 -14.16 3.01
C VAL A 221 -3.93 -14.89 2.42
N THR A 222 -3.95 -15.09 1.11
CA THR A 222 -2.94 -15.84 0.35
C THR A 222 -2.68 -15.14 -0.98
N PRO A 223 -1.66 -15.55 -1.76
CA PRO A 223 -1.43 -14.99 -3.10
C PRO A 223 -2.61 -15.24 -4.07
N LEU A 224 -3.50 -16.18 -3.74
CA LEU A 224 -4.70 -16.50 -4.52
C LEU A 224 -5.93 -15.66 -4.11
N THR A 225 -5.83 -14.85 -3.06
CA THR A 225 -6.96 -14.01 -2.59
C THR A 225 -7.23 -12.89 -3.59
N GLY A 226 -8.22 -13.09 -4.46
CA GLY A 226 -8.62 -12.13 -5.50
C GLY A 226 -9.47 -10.97 -4.98
N GLU A 227 -10.49 -11.28 -4.18
CA GLU A 227 -11.34 -10.26 -3.55
C GLU A 227 -10.81 -9.88 -2.16
N ALA A 228 -10.61 -8.59 -1.95
CA ALA A 228 -10.21 -8.05 -0.66
C ALA A 228 -11.27 -8.32 0.42
N PRO A 229 -10.88 -8.69 1.66
CA PRO A 229 -11.79 -8.77 2.79
C PRO A 229 -12.62 -7.49 2.94
N ALA A 230 -13.93 -7.65 3.07
CA ALA A 230 -14.86 -6.55 3.19
C ALA A 230 -16.03 -6.89 4.10
N ALA A 231 -16.45 -5.91 4.91
CA ALA A 231 -17.64 -6.01 5.73
C ALA A 231 -18.30 -4.63 5.90
N THR A 232 -19.62 -4.63 6.09
CA THR A 232 -20.38 -3.45 6.51
C THR A 232 -21.04 -3.77 7.84
N LEU A 233 -20.82 -2.92 8.83
CA LEU A 233 -21.41 -3.01 10.15
C LEU A 233 -22.40 -1.87 10.36
N ARG A 234 -23.47 -2.13 11.12
CA ARG A 234 -24.33 -1.09 11.68
C ARG A 234 -23.99 -0.91 13.16
N VAL A 235 -23.56 0.30 13.52
CA VAL A 235 -23.15 0.72 14.88
C VAL A 235 -24.12 1.76 15.43
N ARG A 236 -24.06 2.01 16.74
CA ARG A 236 -24.79 3.09 17.39
C ARG A 236 -23.95 4.37 17.38
N PRO A 237 -24.59 5.55 17.23
CA PRO A 237 -23.92 6.84 17.37
C PRO A 237 -23.21 7.06 18.71
#